data_AF-A0A848TLD5-F1
#
_entry.id   AF-A0A848TLD5-F1
#
_cell.length_a   1.000
_cell.length_b   1.000
_cell.length_c   1.000
_cell.angle_alpha   90.00
_cell.angle_beta   90.00
_cell.angle_gamma   90.00
#
_symmetry.space_group_name_H-M   'P 1'
#
loop_
_entity.id
_entity.type
_entity.pdbx_description
1 polymer ?
#
loop_
_entity_poly.entity_id
_entity_poly.type
_entity_poly.pdbx_seq_one_letter_code
_entity_poly.pdbx_strand_id
1 'polypeptide(L)' 'MAEITLEAMPVLGGVDLDIGGNRVLERSDLALVSVATPQGGEAELVRALDAGWSLAMPEPT' A
#
# COMPACT_ATOMS: atom_id res chain seq x y z
N MET A 1 0.20 -29.02 25.71
CA MET A 1 -0.07 -27.63 25.30
C MET A 1 -0.75 -27.69 23.95
N ALA A 2 -1.92 -27.07 23.81
CA ALA A 2 -2.54 -26.94 22.51
C ALA A 2 -1.67 -25.99 21.66
N GLU A 3 -1.40 -26.37 20.43
CA GLU A 3 -0.71 -25.52 19.47
C GLU A 3 -1.68 -24.39 19.09
N ILE A 4 -1.39 -23.17 19.52
CA ILE A 4 -2.17 -21.99 19.15
C ILE A 4 -1.44 -21.33 17.99
N THR A 5 -1.97 -21.53 16.79
CA THR A 5 -1.47 -20.88 15.57
C THR A 5 -2.19 -19.56 15.38
N LEU A 6 -1.43 -18.47 15.29
CA LEU A 6 -1.97 -17.15 14.97
C LEU A 6 -1.90 -16.96 13.45
N GLU A 7 -3.06 -16.81 12.81
CA GLU A 7 -3.16 -16.48 11.40
C GLU A 7 -3.53 -15.01 11.24
N ALA A 8 -2.86 -14.31 10.33
CA ALA A 8 -3.20 -12.93 10.00
C ALA A 8 -4.55 -12.91 9.28
N MET A 9 -5.54 -12.24 9.87
CA MET A 9 -6.84 -12.02 9.24
C MET A 9 -6.88 -10.65 8.55
N PRO A 10 -7.69 -10.50 7.50
CA PRO A 10 -7.99 -9.18 6.94
C PRO A 10 -8.60 -8.28 8.02
N VAL A 11 -8.15 -7.02 8.06
CA VAL A 11 -8.54 -6.01 9.05
C VAL A 11 -10.04 -5.71 8.99
N LEU A 12 -10.61 -5.71 7.78
CA LEU A 12 -12.04 -5.50 7.55
C LEU A 12 -12.80 -6.81 7.31
N GLY A 13 -12.17 -7.98 7.54
CA GLY A 13 -12.80 -9.28 7.35
C GLY A 13 -13.00 -9.68 5.88
N GLY A 14 -12.25 -9.09 4.94
CA GLY A 14 -12.28 -9.45 3.52
C GLY A 14 -13.42 -8.77 2.77
N VAL A 15 -13.71 -7.51 3.10
CA VAL A 15 -14.77 -6.71 2.45
C VAL A 15 -14.62 -6.73 0.94
N ASP A 16 -15.72 -7.02 0.24
CA ASP A 16 -15.89 -6.87 -1.21
C ASP A 16 -17.38 -6.59 -1.48
N LEU A 17 -17.71 -5.33 -1.78
CA LEU A 17 -19.08 -4.83 -1.87
C LEU A 17 -19.26 -4.03 -3.16
N ASP A 18 -20.44 -4.12 -3.77
CA ASP A 18 -20.88 -3.21 -4.83
C ASP A 18 -21.89 -2.20 -4.26
N ILE A 19 -21.55 -0.92 -4.31
CA ILE A 19 -22.34 0.19 -3.79
C ILE A 19 -22.51 1.23 -4.89
N GLY A 20 -23.71 1.32 -5.45
CA GLY A 20 -24.03 2.32 -6.48
C GLY A 20 -23.16 2.20 -7.74
N GLY A 21 -22.77 0.98 -8.11
CA GLY A 21 -21.88 0.71 -9.24
C GLY A 21 -20.39 0.89 -8.93
N ASN A 22 -20.03 1.20 -7.68
CA ASN A 22 -18.65 1.27 -7.22
C ASN A 22 -18.31 0.02 -6.42
N ARG A 23 -17.18 -0.60 -6.72
CA ARG A 23 -16.66 -1.74 -5.96
C ARG A 23 -15.79 -1.24 -4.81
N VAL A 24 -16.21 -1.51 -3.58
CA VAL A 24 -15.47 -1.25 -2.35
C VAL A 24 -14.88 -2.57 -1.88
N LEU A 25 -13.55 -2.69 -1.90
CA LEU A 25 -12.88 -3.90 -1.46
C LEU A 25 -11.70 -3.61 -0.53
N GLU A 26 -11.46 -4.52 0.40
CA GLU A 26 -10.29 -4.49 1.26
C GLU A 26 -9.05 -4.91 0.46
N ARG A 27 -8.03 -4.05 0.46
CA ARG A 27 -6.73 -4.31 -0.17
C ARG A 27 -5.69 -4.56 0.91
N SER A 28 -5.31 -5.82 1.10
CA SER A 28 -4.20 -6.22 1.97
C SER A 28 -2.85 -6.23 1.26
N ASP A 29 -2.86 -6.01 -0.05
CA ASP A 29 -1.71 -5.99 -0.96
C ASP A 29 -1.23 -4.57 -1.28
N LEU A 30 -1.89 -3.53 -0.73
CA LEU A 30 -1.52 -2.13 -0.93
C LEU A 30 -1.30 -1.43 0.40
N ALA A 31 -0.28 -0.58 0.44
CA ALA A 31 -0.03 0.33 1.55
C ALA A 31 -0.01 1.77 1.04
N LEU A 32 -0.77 2.65 1.70
CA LEU A 32 -0.71 4.10 1.46
C LEU A 32 0.35 4.68 2.38
N VAL A 33 1.45 5.16 1.80
CA VAL A 33 2.57 5.73 2.54
C VAL A 33 2.69 7.21 2.21
N SER A 34 2.73 8.06 3.25
CA SER A 34 3.06 9.48 3.12
C SER A 34 4.51 9.68 3.53
N VAL A 35 5.31 10.30 2.65
CA VAL A 35 6.74 10.55 2.87
C VAL A 35 6.98 12.05 2.90
N ALA A 36 7.59 12.53 3.97
CA ALA A 36 8.06 13.92 4.04
C ALA A 36 9.45 14.01 3.40
N THR A 37 9.51 14.61 2.21
CA THR A 37 10.77 14.80 1.48
C THR A 37 11.41 16.12 1.90
N PRO A 38 12.70 16.15 2.29
CA PRO A 38 13.44 17.39 2.45
C PRO A 38 13.41 18.21 1.14
N GLN A 39 13.33 19.53 1.25
CA GLN A 39 13.33 20.42 0.09
C GLN A 39 14.59 20.17 -0.77
N GLY A 40 14.41 19.83 -2.04
CA GLY A 40 15.49 19.52 -2.98
C GLY A 40 15.95 18.06 -2.98
N GLY A 41 15.35 17.18 -2.15
CA GLY A 41 15.66 15.74 -2.09
C GLY A 41 14.73 14.86 -2.93
N GLU A 42 13.91 15.46 -3.80
CA GLU A 42 12.90 14.74 -4.59
C GLU A 42 13.55 13.75 -5.57
N ALA A 43 14.68 14.11 -6.17
CA ALA A 43 15.40 13.24 -7.10
C ALA A 43 15.99 12.00 -6.40
N GLU A 44 16.55 12.18 -5.21
CA GLU A 44 17.07 11.10 -4.37
C GLU A 44 15.95 10.17 -3.91
N LEU A 45 14.79 10.71 -3.54
CA LEU A 45 13.63 9.91 -3.19
C LEU A 45 13.18 9.03 -4.38
N VAL A 46 13.05 9.60 -5.58
CA VAL A 46 12.68 8.85 -6.78
C VAL A 46 13.67 7.73 -7.06
N ARG A 47 14.98 8.02 -6.99
CA ARG A 47 16.04 7.01 -7.18
C ARG A 47 15.98 5.90 -6.13
N ALA A 48 15.76 6.25 -4.87
CA ALA A 48 15.67 5.28 -3.79
C ALA A 48 14.43 4.38 -3.93
N LEU A 49 13.30 4.95 -4.34
CA LEU A 49 12.06 4.21 -4.58
C LEU A 49 12.18 3.23 -5.75
N ASP A 50 12.78 3.69 -6.85
CA ASP A 50 13.05 2.85 -8.02
C ASP A 50 14.03 1.71 -7.70
N ALA A 51 15.15 2.01 -7.05
CA ALA A 51 16.16 1.00 -6.70
C ALA A 51 15.67 -0.03 -5.66
N GLY A 52 14.87 0.40 -4.68
CA GLY A 52 14.43 -0.46 -3.58
C GLY A 52 13.22 -1.33 -3.91
N TRP A 53 12.30 -0.81 -4.73
CA TRP A 53 10.99 -1.44 -4.95
C TRP A 53 10.58 -1.53 -6.42
N SER A 54 11.41 -1.06 -7.37
CA SER A 54 11.09 -1.00 -8.80
C SER A 54 9.70 -0.42 -9.09
N LEU A 55 9.34 0.60 -8.31
CA LEU A 55 8.04 1.23 -8.39
C LEU A 55 7.98 2.11 -9.64
N ALA A 56 7.01 1.87 -10.51
CA ALA A 56 6.65 2.80 -11.57
C ALA A 56 6.01 4.04 -10.94
N MET A 57 6.83 5.05 -10.65
CA MET A 57 6.35 6.32 -10.09
C MET A 57 5.44 7.02 -11.10
N PRO A 58 4.27 7.54 -10.68
CA PRO A 58 3.41 8.31 -11.57
C PRO A 58 4.12 9.61 -12.01
N GLU A 59 4.00 9.94 -13.29
CA GLU A 59 4.52 11.21 -13.80
C GLU A 59 3.72 12.40 -13.23
N PRO A 60 4.38 13.52 -12.88
CA PRO A 60 3.68 14.73 -12.47
C PRO A 60 2.82 15.27 -13.63
N THR A 61 1.54 15.55 -13.35
CA THR A 61 0.60 16.24 -14.26
C THR A 61 0.85 17.73 -14.34
#